data_AF-A0A914Q1W3-F1
#
_entry.id   AF-A0A914Q1W3-F1
#
_cell.length_a   1.000
_cell.length_b   1.000
_cell.length_c   1.000
_cell.angle_alpha   90.00
_cell.angle_beta   90.00
_cell.angle_gamma   90.00
#
_symmetry.space_group_name_H-M   'P 1'
#
loop_
_entity.id
_entity.type
_entity.pdbx_description
1 polymer ?
#
loop_
_entity_poly.entity_id
_entity_poly.type
_entity_poly.pdbx_seq_one_letter_code
_entity_poly.pdbx_strand_id
1 'polypeptide(L)'
;MVSSVVCNGTARIVYNAVSGMLKGSVVDSCDNNFAVNGVLHQPFSLDEPSTSLADFSITDGDTGEQFTVLNIPVEWLPIVNVVTKATHYHLRISHPTIRFETKELLIGNRADLEIQQHLGAIVERSGGEKPCVHLGPMTIKIVASQRIEPGFRRESICDNLSHPIVEQSEDFLV
;
A
#
# COMPACT_ATOMS: atom_id res chain seq x y z
N MET A 1 -12.46 13.82 16.53
CA MET A 1 -11.86 14.58 15.42
C MET A 1 -12.01 13.73 14.17
N VAL A 2 -12.47 14.29 13.04
CA VAL A 2 -12.52 13.55 11.76
C VAL A 2 -11.26 13.93 11.00
N SER A 3 -10.39 12.96 10.72
CA SER A 3 -9.27 13.16 9.80
C SER A 3 -9.70 12.73 8.40
N SER A 4 -9.33 13.50 7.38
CA SER A 4 -9.63 13.16 6.00
C SER A 4 -8.44 13.46 5.11
N VAL A 5 -8.12 12.52 4.22
CA VAL A 5 -7.06 12.65 3.22
C VAL A 5 -7.69 12.61 1.84
N VAL A 6 -7.40 13.64 1.04
CA VAL A 6 -7.77 13.69 -0.38
C VAL A 6 -6.52 14.01 -1.18
N CYS A 7 -6.08 13.04 -1.99
CA CYS A 7 -4.93 13.18 -2.88
C CYS A 7 -5.36 12.82 -4.31
N ASN A 8 -4.94 13.61 -5.29
CA ASN A 8 -5.02 13.28 -6.70
C ASN A 8 -3.64 13.54 -7.33
N GLY A 9 -2.96 12.50 -7.77
CA GLY A 9 -1.57 12.61 -8.19
C GLY A 9 -1.15 11.53 -9.16
N THR A 10 0.15 11.47 -9.41
CA THR A 10 0.76 10.41 -10.21
C THR A 10 1.40 9.39 -9.28
N ALA A 11 0.93 8.15 -9.36
CA ALA A 11 1.46 7.05 -8.58
C ALA A 11 2.46 6.20 -9.37
N ARG A 12 3.42 5.67 -8.63
CA ARG A 12 4.41 4.68 -9.04
C ARG A 12 4.20 3.46 -8.17
N ILE A 13 3.85 2.32 -8.74
CA ILE A 13 3.58 1.09 -7.99
C ILE A 13 4.43 -0.04 -8.54
N VAL A 14 5.11 -0.75 -7.64
CA VAL A 14 5.85 -1.97 -7.91
C VAL A 14 5.16 -3.12 -7.22
N TYR A 15 5.09 -4.25 -7.89
CA TYR A 15 4.62 -5.51 -7.33
C TYR A 15 5.79 -6.46 -7.11
N ASN A 16 5.89 -7.03 -5.92
CA ASN A 16 6.81 -8.12 -5.62
C ASN A 16 6.02 -9.43 -5.58
N ALA A 17 6.26 -10.29 -6.57
CA ALA A 17 5.56 -11.57 -6.71
C ALA A 17 5.88 -12.56 -5.57
N VAL A 18 7.08 -12.49 -5.00
CA VAL A 18 7.52 -13.38 -3.91
C VAL A 18 6.81 -13.06 -2.61
N SER A 19 6.69 -11.77 -2.26
CA SER A 19 6.03 -11.34 -1.02
C SER A 19 4.55 -11.06 -1.18
N GLY A 20 4.03 -10.98 -2.41
CA GLY A 20 2.66 -10.55 -2.67
C GLY A 20 2.41 -9.07 -2.35
N MET A 21 3.47 -8.27 -2.18
CA MET A 21 3.35 -6.88 -1.77
C MET A 21 3.32 -5.93 -2.97
N LEU A 22 2.44 -4.94 -2.89
CA LEU A 22 2.46 -3.74 -3.71
C LEU A 22 3.15 -2.63 -2.91
N LYS A 23 4.19 -2.01 -3.46
CA LYS A 23 4.81 -0.83 -2.85
C LYS A 23 4.75 0.31 -3.85
N GLY A 24 4.35 1.48 -3.38
CA GLY A 24 4.24 2.64 -4.24
C GLY A 24 4.31 3.96 -3.50
N SER A 25 4.40 5.02 -4.30
CA SER A 25 4.31 6.40 -3.86
C SER A 25 3.39 7.16 -4.81
N VAL A 26 2.64 8.11 -4.29
CA VAL A 26 1.86 9.07 -5.07
C VAL A 26 2.31 10.48 -4.72
N VAL A 27 2.59 11.26 -5.75
CA VAL A 27 2.93 12.68 -5.62
C VAL A 27 1.84 13.47 -6.32
N ASP A 28 1.23 14.42 -5.59
CA ASP A 28 0.21 15.32 -6.13
C ASP A 28 0.80 16.58 -6.78
N SER A 29 -0.06 17.48 -7.26
CA SER A 29 0.36 18.73 -7.90
C SER A 29 0.97 19.76 -6.95
N CYS A 30 0.84 19.55 -5.64
CA CYS A 30 1.37 20.41 -4.59
C CYS A 30 2.65 19.82 -3.97
N ASP A 31 3.24 18.81 -4.61
CA ASP A 31 4.39 18.03 -4.13
C ASP A 31 4.16 17.28 -2.80
N ASN A 32 2.89 17.10 -2.38
CA ASN A 32 2.60 16.23 -1.24
C ASN A 32 2.84 14.78 -1.65
N ASN A 33 3.52 14.03 -0.79
CA ASN A 33 3.90 12.65 -1.07
C ASN A 33 3.18 11.69 -0.11
N PHE A 34 2.58 10.64 -0.66
CA PHE A 34 1.98 9.57 0.13
C PHE A 34 2.61 8.23 -0.25
N ALA A 35 3.05 7.48 0.75
CA ALA A 35 3.44 6.09 0.56
C ALA A 35 2.19 5.20 0.52
N VAL A 36 2.15 4.27 -0.42
CA VAL A 36 1.03 3.34 -0.63
C VAL A 36 1.58 1.92 -0.62
N ASN A 37 1.26 1.16 0.42
CA ASN A 37 1.71 -0.22 0.58
C ASN A 37 0.48 -1.13 0.59
N GLY A 38 0.42 -2.10 -0.31
CA GLY A 38 -0.63 -3.11 -0.38
C GLY A 38 -0.08 -4.50 -0.09
N VAL A 39 -0.88 -5.35 0.55
CA VAL A 39 -0.61 -6.78 0.68
C VAL A 39 -1.76 -7.53 0.01
N LEU A 40 -1.47 -8.25 -1.08
CA LEU A 40 -2.45 -9.10 -1.73
C LEU A 40 -2.77 -10.30 -0.81
N HIS A 41 -4.05 -10.60 -0.61
CA HIS A 41 -4.49 -11.81 0.11
C HIS A 41 -4.12 -13.09 -0.64
N GLN A 42 -4.07 -13.00 -1.97
CA GLN A 42 -3.59 -14.04 -2.86
C GLN A 42 -2.63 -13.41 -3.88
N PRO A 43 -1.38 -13.88 -3.95
CA PRO A 43 -0.42 -13.39 -4.93
C PRO A 43 -0.96 -13.49 -6.34
N PHE A 44 -0.60 -12.51 -7.17
CA PHE A 44 -0.93 -12.54 -8.59
C PHE A 44 -0.17 -13.68 -9.27
N SER A 45 -0.89 -14.50 -10.03
CA SER A 45 -0.33 -15.52 -10.90
C SER A 45 -0.50 -15.10 -12.36
N LEU A 46 0.58 -15.19 -13.13
CA LEU A 46 0.54 -14.96 -14.58
C LEU A 46 -0.26 -16.03 -15.33
N ASP A 47 -0.32 -17.25 -14.79
CA ASP A 47 -1.00 -18.40 -15.40
C ASP A 47 -2.52 -18.30 -15.24
N GLU A 48 -2.99 -17.68 -14.17
CA GLU A 48 -4.41 -17.50 -13.85
C GLU A 48 -4.68 -16.06 -13.37
N PRO A 49 -4.68 -15.08 -14.30
CA PRO A 49 -4.93 -13.69 -13.95
C PRO A 49 -6.37 -13.52 -13.48
N SER A 50 -6.55 -13.26 -12.19
CA SER A 50 -7.84 -13.03 -11.55
C SER A 50 -7.79 -11.75 -10.71
N THR A 51 -8.97 -11.32 -10.26
CA THR A 51 -9.09 -10.22 -9.29
C THR A 51 -8.64 -10.73 -7.92
N SER A 52 -7.59 -10.12 -7.35
CA SER A 52 -7.16 -10.37 -5.97
C SER A 52 -7.76 -9.31 -5.04
N LEU A 53 -7.97 -9.65 -3.77
CA LEU A 53 -8.21 -8.67 -2.72
C LEU A 53 -6.88 -8.26 -2.10
N ALA A 54 -6.79 -7.01 -1.64
CA ALA A 54 -5.62 -6.48 -0.97
C ALA A 54 -5.98 -5.53 0.16
N ASP A 55 -5.17 -5.55 1.21
CA ASP A 55 -5.24 -4.55 2.26
C ASP A 55 -4.17 -3.49 2.00
N PHE A 56 -4.57 -2.23 1.98
CA PHE A 56 -3.69 -1.09 1.73
C PHE A 56 -3.47 -0.30 3.00
N SER A 57 -2.21 0.03 3.23
CA SER A 57 -1.74 1.04 4.17
C SER A 57 -1.26 2.26 3.40
N ILE A 58 -1.85 3.42 3.68
CA ILE A 58 -1.47 4.71 3.12
C ILE A 58 -0.84 5.54 4.21
N THR A 59 0.37 6.04 3.99
CA THR A 59 1.08 6.91 4.93
C THR A 59 1.28 8.28 4.28
N ASP A 60 0.80 9.32 4.94
CA ASP A 60 1.09 10.70 4.57
C ASP A 60 2.56 11.02 4.92
N GLY A 61 3.33 11.45 3.92
CA GLY A 61 4.76 11.75 4.08
C GLY A 61 5.05 12.98 4.94
N ASP A 62 4.10 13.92 5.04
CA ASP A 62 4.29 15.16 5.78
C ASP A 62 3.91 15.01 7.25
N THR A 63 2.81 14.32 7.52
CA THR A 63 2.27 14.15 8.88
C THR A 63 2.68 12.82 9.52
N GLY A 64 3.07 11.83 8.73
CA GLY A 64 3.30 10.45 9.19
C GLY A 64 2.03 9.68 9.53
N GLU A 65 0.84 10.28 9.34
CA GLU A 65 -0.43 9.60 9.62
C GLU A 65 -0.62 8.41 8.68
N GLN A 66 -1.06 7.28 9.26
CA GLN A 66 -1.26 6.03 8.55
C GLN A 66 -2.74 5.65 8.54
N PHE A 67 -3.23 5.25 7.37
CA PHE A 67 -4.61 4.86 7.13
C PHE A 67 -4.64 3.47 6.50
N THR A 68 -5.44 2.58 7.07
CA THR A 68 -5.62 1.23 6.55
C THR A 68 -6.98 1.09 5.87
N VAL A 69 -6.98 0.51 4.67
CA VAL A 69 -8.19 0.22 3.88
C VAL A 69 -8.16 -1.25 3.50
N LEU A 70 -9.19 -1.98 3.89
CA LEU A 70 -9.23 -3.45 3.79
C LEU A 70 -10.02 -3.91 2.57
N ASN A 71 -9.69 -5.11 2.08
CA ASN A 71 -10.45 -5.84 1.05
C ASN A 71 -10.64 -5.05 -0.26
N ILE A 72 -9.59 -4.38 -0.73
CA ILE A 72 -9.62 -3.62 -1.97
C ILE A 72 -9.42 -4.55 -3.17
N PRO A 73 -10.31 -4.54 -4.16
CA PRO A 73 -10.12 -5.33 -5.38
C PRO A 73 -8.98 -4.76 -6.22
N VAL A 74 -8.08 -5.64 -6.62
CA VAL A 74 -6.91 -5.38 -7.46
C VAL A 74 -7.01 -6.28 -8.68
N GLU A 75 -6.96 -5.67 -9.86
CA GLU A 75 -7.15 -6.35 -11.14
C GLU A 75 -5.91 -6.19 -12.02
N TRP A 76 -5.60 -7.26 -12.75
CA TRP A 76 -4.48 -7.34 -13.67
C TRP A 76 -5.01 -7.50 -15.09
N LEU A 77 -5.02 -6.41 -15.85
CA LEU A 77 -5.58 -6.36 -17.19
C LEU A 77 -4.51 -6.73 -18.24
N PRO A 78 -4.69 -7.79 -19.04
CA PRO A 78 -3.71 -8.16 -20.05
C PRO A 78 -3.65 -7.12 -21.18
N ILE A 79 -2.43 -6.75 -21.58
CA ILE A 79 -2.14 -5.92 -22.73
C ILE A 79 -1.14 -6.66 -23.62
N VAL A 80 -1.59 -6.95 -24.84
CA VAL A 80 -0.75 -7.62 -25.84
C VAL A 80 -0.01 -6.57 -26.65
N ASN A 81 1.32 -6.61 -26.62
CA ASN A 81 2.13 -5.82 -27.52
C ASN A 81 1.95 -6.35 -28.96
N VAL A 82 1.42 -5.51 -29.84
CA VAL A 82 1.07 -5.91 -31.22
C VAL A 82 2.28 -6.34 -32.06
N VAL A 83 3.48 -5.83 -31.73
CA VAL A 83 4.74 -6.08 -32.45
C VAL A 83 5.45 -7.31 -31.88
N THR A 84 5.68 -7.34 -30.57
CA THR A 84 6.45 -8.44 -29.94
C THR A 84 5.59 -9.66 -29.60
N LYS A 85 4.26 -9.53 -29.68
CA LYS A 85 3.27 -10.52 -29.22
C LYS A 85 3.40 -10.89 -27.74
N ALA A 86 4.19 -10.14 -26.97
CA ALA A 86 4.30 -10.33 -25.53
C ALA A 86 3.03 -9.81 -24.83
N THR A 87 2.54 -10.55 -23.85
CA THR A 87 1.48 -10.11 -22.95
C THR A 87 2.10 -9.48 -21.71
N HIS A 88 1.73 -8.24 -21.44
CA HIS A 88 2.00 -7.54 -20.19
C HIS A 88 0.70 -7.40 -19.41
N TYR A 89 0.77 -7.05 -18.14
CA TYR A 89 -0.40 -6.82 -17.32
C TYR A 89 -0.39 -5.39 -16.78
N HIS A 90 -1.52 -4.71 -16.87
CA HIS A 90 -1.75 -3.41 -16.28
C HIS A 90 -2.48 -3.59 -14.96
N LEU A 91 -1.95 -2.97 -13.91
CA LEU A 91 -2.57 -2.90 -12.61
C LEU A 91 -3.73 -1.89 -12.63
N ARG A 92 -4.90 -2.32 -12.16
CA ARG A 92 -6.08 -1.49 -11.94
C ARG A 92 -6.62 -1.70 -10.53
N ILE A 93 -6.89 -0.60 -9.84
CA ILE A 93 -7.54 -0.55 -8.53
C ILE A 93 -8.77 0.33 -8.69
N SER A 94 -9.96 -0.23 -8.47
CA SER A 94 -11.23 0.47 -8.67
C SER A 94 -12.06 0.46 -7.39
N HIS A 95 -11.70 1.31 -6.42
CA HIS A 95 -12.41 1.44 -5.16
C HIS A 95 -12.78 2.91 -4.89
N PRO A 96 -13.88 3.22 -4.16
CA PRO A 96 -14.23 4.60 -3.83
C PRO A 96 -13.12 5.37 -3.09
N THR A 97 -12.39 4.68 -2.20
CA THR A 97 -11.31 5.23 -1.37
C THR A 97 -9.97 5.31 -2.09
N ILE A 98 -9.67 4.36 -2.98
CA ILE A 98 -8.38 4.27 -3.69
C ILE A 98 -8.69 3.91 -5.15
N ARG A 99 -8.25 4.74 -6.09
CA ARG A 99 -8.34 4.44 -7.52
C ARG A 99 -6.98 4.59 -8.17
N PHE A 100 -6.65 3.65 -9.02
CA PHE A 100 -5.42 3.66 -9.79
C PHE A 100 -5.61 2.88 -11.08
N GLU A 101 -4.99 3.34 -12.16
CA GLU A 101 -4.92 2.59 -13.39
C GLU A 101 -3.56 2.84 -14.05
N THR A 102 -2.88 1.76 -14.42
CA THR A 102 -1.62 1.84 -15.16
C THR A 102 -1.84 2.52 -16.51
N LYS A 103 -1.14 3.64 -16.75
CA LYS A 103 -1.05 4.32 -18.05
C LYS A 103 0.25 4.02 -18.76
N GLU A 104 1.35 3.93 -18.02
CA GLU A 104 2.66 3.55 -18.54
C GLU A 104 3.23 2.41 -17.71
N LEU A 105 3.87 1.45 -18.38
CA LEU A 105 4.57 0.34 -17.76
C LEU A 105 6.06 0.47 -18.05
N LEU A 106 6.87 0.71 -17.02
CA LEU A 106 8.32 0.76 -17.14
C LEU A 106 8.91 -0.61 -16.80
N ILE A 107 9.87 -1.07 -17.59
CA ILE A 107 10.51 -2.38 -17.41
C ILE A 107 12.03 -2.24 -17.51
N GLY A 108 12.77 -3.00 -16.69
CA GLY A 108 14.24 -3.06 -16.71
C GLY A 108 14.86 -1.73 -16.31
N ASN A 109 15.88 -1.25 -17.04
CA ASN A 109 16.65 -0.06 -16.65
C ASN A 109 15.79 1.20 -16.43
N ARG A 110 14.69 1.38 -17.19
CA ARG A 110 13.78 2.52 -16.96
C ARG A 110 13.05 2.39 -15.62
N ALA A 111 12.63 1.18 -15.27
CA ALA A 111 12.01 0.90 -13.97
C ALA A 111 13.03 1.07 -12.83
N ASP A 112 14.27 0.63 -13.02
CA ASP A 112 15.35 0.80 -12.05
C ASP A 112 15.57 2.27 -11.66
N LEU A 113 15.64 3.15 -12.66
CA LEU A 113 15.80 4.59 -12.44
C LEU A 113 14.62 5.17 -11.66
N GLU A 114 13.39 4.80 -12.04
CA GLU A 114 12.17 5.29 -11.39
C GLU A 114 12.11 4.85 -9.91
N ILE A 115 12.46 3.58 -9.63
CA ILE A 115 12.52 3.05 -8.26
C ILE A 115 13.56 3.83 -7.45
N GLN A 116 14.76 4.02 -7.99
CA GLN A 116 15.83 4.72 -7.30
C GLN A 116 15.45 6.17 -6.97
N GLN A 117 14.76 6.86 -7.87
CA GLN A 117 14.40 8.27 -7.71
C GLN A 117 13.21 8.48 -6.77
N HIS A 118 12.23 7.57 -6.76
CA HIS A 118 10.91 7.86 -6.16
C HIS A 118 10.41 6.87 -5.11
N LEU A 119 10.98 5.66 -5.06
CA LEU A 119 10.59 4.61 -4.12
C LEU A 119 11.73 4.23 -3.16
N GLY A 120 12.95 4.67 -3.48
CA GLY A 120 14.16 4.38 -2.71
C GLY A 120 14.53 2.90 -2.73
N ALA A 121 15.43 2.50 -1.82
CA ALA A 121 15.91 1.13 -1.68
C ALA A 121 14.87 0.15 -1.07
N ILE A 122 13.65 0.62 -0.78
CA ILE A 122 12.61 -0.10 -0.03
C ILE A 122 12.01 -1.27 -0.85
N VAL A 123 12.22 -1.27 -2.16
CA VAL A 123 11.84 -2.39 -3.03
C VAL A 123 12.91 -3.47 -2.96
N GLU A 124 12.72 -4.43 -2.05
CA GLU A 124 13.52 -5.65 -2.01
C GLU A 124 13.31 -6.42 -3.32
N ARG A 125 14.41 -6.61 -4.06
CA ARG A 125 14.43 -7.36 -5.32
C ARG A 125 14.49 -8.84 -4.96
N SER A 126 13.36 -9.51 -5.04
CA SER A 126 13.28 -10.95 -4.80
C SER A 126 13.02 -11.65 -6.13
N GLY A 127 14.00 -12.39 -6.62
CA GLY A 127 13.92 -13.15 -7.88
C GLY A 127 14.55 -12.42 -9.06
N GLY A 128 15.24 -13.16 -9.93
CA GLY A 128 15.96 -12.65 -11.11
C GLY A 128 15.08 -12.06 -12.22
N GLU A 129 13.86 -11.65 -11.90
CA GLU A 129 12.95 -10.96 -12.81
C GLU A 129 13.32 -9.49 -12.93
N LYS A 130 13.11 -8.93 -14.13
CA LYS A 130 13.38 -7.51 -14.37
C LYS A 130 12.36 -6.67 -13.60
N PRO A 131 12.79 -5.58 -12.93
CA PRO A 131 11.88 -4.71 -12.21
C PRO A 131 10.84 -4.11 -13.17
N CYS A 132 9.62 -3.99 -12.66
CA CYS A 132 8.45 -3.48 -13.37
C CYS A 132 7.78 -2.40 -12.51
N VAL A 133 7.56 -1.21 -13.07
CA VAL A 133 6.88 -0.10 -12.39
C VAL A 133 5.65 0.28 -13.17
N HIS A 134 4.51 0.27 -12.48
CA HIS A 134 3.23 0.76 -12.97
C HIS A 134 3.11 2.25 -12.67
N LEU A 135 3.05 3.06 -13.72
CA LEU A 135 2.86 4.51 -13.65
C LEU A 135 1.43 4.87 -14.05
N GLY A 136 0.78 5.72 -13.28
CA GLY A 136 -0.57 6.18 -13.62
C GLY A 136 -1.17 7.16 -12.63
N PRO A 137 -2.33 7.75 -12.97
CA PRO A 137 -3.06 8.61 -12.06
C PRO A 137 -3.57 7.79 -10.87
N MET A 138 -3.46 8.35 -9.67
CA MET A 138 -4.03 7.80 -8.45
C MET A 138 -4.88 8.84 -7.74
N THR A 139 -6.03 8.38 -7.23
CA THR A 139 -6.88 9.15 -6.33
C THR A 139 -6.99 8.42 -5.00
N ILE A 140 -6.71 9.10 -3.90
CA ILE A 140 -6.92 8.64 -2.53
C ILE A 140 -7.96 9.56 -1.89
N LYS A 141 -9.01 8.97 -1.30
CA LYS A 141 -10.09 9.67 -0.60
C LYS A 141 -10.45 8.89 0.66
N ILE A 142 -9.78 9.19 1.76
CA ILE A 142 -10.02 8.55 3.05
C ILE A 142 -10.73 9.55 3.96
N VAL A 143 -11.81 9.13 4.59
CA VAL A 143 -12.46 9.86 5.69
C VAL A 143 -12.45 8.94 6.89
N ALA A 144 -11.60 9.24 7.86
CA ALA A 144 -11.50 8.51 9.10
C ALA A 144 -12.41 9.17 10.15
N SER A 145 -13.56 8.56 10.41
CA SER A 145 -14.28 8.75 11.66
C SER A 145 -13.56 7.97 12.74
N GLN A 146 -12.85 8.66 13.64
CA GLN A 146 -12.19 8.05 14.80
C GLN A 146 -13.11 7.06 15.50
N ARG A 147 -12.80 5.76 15.43
CA ARG A 147 -13.15 4.82 16.48
C ARG A 147 -11.88 4.56 17.27
N ILE A 148 -11.60 5.47 18.21
CA ILE A 148 -10.75 5.10 19.35
C ILE A 148 -11.59 4.04 20.07
N GLU A 149 -11.30 2.76 19.88
CA GLU A 149 -11.76 1.79 20.87
C GLU A 149 -11.09 2.18 22.18
N PRO A 150 -11.85 2.55 23.22
CA PRO A 150 -11.23 2.80 24.51
C PRO A 150 -10.48 1.53 24.89
N GLY A 151 -9.16 1.63 25.07
CA GLY A 151 -8.34 0.52 25.53
C GLY A 151 -9.01 -0.09 26.75
N PHE A 152 -9.36 -1.37 26.65
CA PHE A 152 -10.06 -2.07 27.71
C PHE A 152 -9.09 -2.24 28.88
N ARG A 153 -9.12 -1.29 29.82
CA ARG A 153 -8.39 -1.43 31.09
C ARG A 153 -9.11 -2.49 31.91
N ARG A 154 -8.57 -3.72 31.96
CA ARG A 154 -9.01 -4.72 32.93
C ARG A 154 -8.49 -4.28 34.29
N GLU A 155 -9.37 -3.76 35.14
CA GLU A 155 -9.08 -3.60 36.55
C GLU A 155 -9.28 -4.96 37.23
N SER A 156 -8.18 -5.58 37.65
CA SER A 156 -8.21 -6.72 38.56
C SER A 156 -8.48 -6.18 39.97
N ILE A 157 -9.71 -6.39 40.46
CA ILE A 157 -10.05 -6.18 41.87
C ILE A 157 -9.45 -7.35 42.65
N CYS A 158 -8.32 -7.13 43.32
CA CYS A 158 -7.87 -8.00 44.39
C CYS A 158 -8.59 -7.56 45.67
N ASP A 159 -9.55 -8.36 46.12
CA ASP A 159 -10.05 -8.25 47.48
C ASP A 159 -8.88 -8.52 48.44
N ASN A 160 -8.53 -7.50 49.22
CA ASN A 160 -7.51 -7.47 50.28
C ASN A 160 -6.08 -7.11 49.85
N LEU A 161 -5.83 -5.86 49.43
CA LEU A 161 -4.64 -5.08 49.83
C LEU A 161 -4.82 -3.60 49.40
N SER A 162 -4.58 -2.70 50.34
CA SER A 162 -4.94 -1.28 50.30
C SER A 162 -4.01 -0.38 49.47
N HIS A 163 -3.51 -0.81 48.30
CA HIS A 163 -2.75 0.06 47.39
C HIS A 163 -2.94 -0.37 45.93
N PRO A 164 -3.38 0.51 45.00
CA PRO A 164 -3.45 0.19 43.58
C PRO A 164 -2.04 0.09 43.00
N ILE A 165 -1.62 -1.11 42.60
CA ILE A 165 -0.38 -1.34 41.86
C ILE A 165 -0.67 -1.03 40.39
N VAL A 166 -0.02 0.00 39.85
CA VAL A 166 -0.04 0.31 38.41
C VAL A 166 1.09 -0.50 37.77
N GLU A 167 0.76 -1.67 37.22
CA GLU A 167 1.70 -2.40 36.36
C GLU A 167 1.67 -1.76 34.96
N GLN A 168 2.75 -1.06 34.64
CA GLN A 168 3.02 -0.50 33.32
C GLN A 168 3.99 -1.46 32.62
N SER A 169 3.50 -2.30 31.71
CA SER A 169 4.36 -3.15 30.89
C SER A 169 4.94 -2.31 29.75
N GLU A 170 6.17 -1.80 29.93
CA GLU A 170 7.00 -1.37 28.81
C GLU A 170 7.61 -2.61 28.16
N ASP A 171 6.90 -3.21 27.20
CA ASP A 171 7.49 -4.19 26.29
C ASP A 171 8.34 -3.45 25.24
N PHE A 172 9.56 -3.10 25.62
CA PHE A 172 10.66 -2.84 24.71
C PHE A 172 11.67 -3.98 24.82
N LEU A 173 11.62 -4.94 23.90
CA LEU A 173 12.74 -5.84 23.59
C LEU A 173 12.77 -6.01 22.06
N VAL A 174 13.71 -5.32 21.38
CA VAL A 174 15.09 -5.77 21.03
C VAL A 174 15.07 -6.81 19.91
#